data_AF-A0A7D9DZ02-F1
#
_entry.id   AF-A0A7D9DZ02-F1
#
_cell.length_a   1.000
_cell.length_b   1.000
_cell.length_c   1.000
_cell.angle_alpha   90.00
_cell.angle_beta   90.00
_cell.angle_gamma   90.00
#
_symmetry.space_group_name_H-M   'P 1'
#
loop_
_entity.id
_entity.type
_entity.pdbx_description
1 polymer ?
#
loop_
_entity_poly.entity_id
_entity_poly.type
_entity_poly.pdbx_seq_one_letter_code
_entity_poly.pdbx_strand_id
1 'polypeptide(L)'
;MASLLVSLHEVVEKYIKKANDKELAGKIGTEVLEHSRQVAKKYLFTAEDACKFHVAELFPMLSRELLHFTKILRRRMKTSTTLSHPWQIRIVRNIPVEIFELLKETILRGGYGNIVKKTKSVEQLEISNLDAVYNWVKHVAGNNTISGTIETDFFSKLLKDGSCCKAIVSPEHPFIVKYSNTQENIQYVTRYGCWNAFGIPQHVLS
;
A
#
# COMPACT_ATOMS: atom_id res chain seq x y z
N MET A 1 12.91 0.82 29.16
CA MET A 1 11.80 0.43 28.26
C MET A 1 11.94 -1.00 27.75
N ALA A 2 12.99 -1.32 26.97
CA ALA A 2 13.27 -2.70 26.55
C ALA A 2 13.40 -3.65 27.76
N SER A 3 14.08 -3.22 28.83
CA SER A 3 14.24 -4.02 30.05
C SER A 3 12.91 -4.44 30.72
N LEU A 4 11.88 -3.58 30.73
CA LEU A 4 10.61 -3.89 31.39
C LEU A 4 9.80 -4.88 30.54
N LEU A 5 9.73 -4.66 29.21
CA LEU A 5 9.10 -5.62 28.28
C LEU A 5 9.84 -6.97 28.25
N VAL A 6 11.17 -6.96 28.32
CA VAL A 6 12.01 -8.17 28.39
C VAL A 6 11.73 -8.93 29.69
N SER A 7 11.70 -8.24 30.84
CA SER A 7 11.35 -8.89 32.12
C SER A 7 9.95 -9.49 32.12
N LEU A 8 8.98 -8.84 31.46
CA LEU A 8 7.62 -9.33 31.32
C LEU A 8 7.56 -10.56 30.42
N HIS A 9 8.32 -10.57 29.32
CA HIS A 9 8.50 -11.75 28.47
C HIS A 9 9.11 -12.93 29.22
N GLU A 10 10.15 -12.69 30.01
CA GLU A 10 10.80 -13.74 30.81
C GLU A 10 9.85 -14.32 31.86
N VAL A 11 9.02 -13.50 32.49
CA VAL A 11 8.02 -13.95 33.47
C VAL A 11 6.94 -14.79 32.80
N VAL A 12 6.43 -14.36 31.64
CA VAL A 12 5.41 -15.10 30.88
C VAL A 12 5.98 -16.42 30.35
N GLU A 13 7.21 -16.43 29.83
CA GLU A 13 7.87 -17.67 29.41
C GLU A 13 8.07 -18.65 30.57
N LYS A 14 8.49 -18.15 31.75
CA LYS A 14 8.64 -18.98 32.95
C LYS A 14 7.30 -19.55 33.41
N TYR A 15 6.21 -18.79 33.28
CA TYR A 15 4.86 -19.25 33.58
C TYR A 15 4.42 -20.37 32.62
N ILE A 16 4.56 -20.17 31.30
CA ILE A 16 4.22 -21.17 30.28
C ILE A 16 5.02 -22.46 30.50
N LYS A 17 6.31 -22.36 30.83
CA LYS A 17 7.18 -23.52 31.09
C LYS A 17 6.78 -24.32 32.34
N LYS A 18 6.13 -23.69 33.32
CA LYS A 18 5.72 -24.32 34.60
C LYS A 18 4.26 -24.80 34.62
N ALA A 19 3.46 -24.46 33.62
CA ALA A 19 2.05 -24.81 33.60
C ALA A 19 1.80 -26.28 33.21
N ASN A 20 0.84 -26.92 33.88
CA ASN A 20 0.41 -28.28 33.56
C ASN A 20 -0.38 -28.34 32.24
N ASP A 21 -1.19 -27.30 31.96
CA ASP A 21 -1.88 -27.10 30.69
C ASP A 21 -1.14 -26.03 29.88
N LYS A 22 -0.33 -26.49 28.92
CA LYS A 22 0.51 -25.62 28.09
C LYS A 22 -0.28 -24.83 27.06
N GLU A 23 -1.44 -25.34 26.63
CA GLU A 23 -2.23 -24.71 25.57
C GLU A 23 -3.00 -23.50 26.13
N LEU A 24 -3.62 -23.68 27.30
CA LEU A 24 -4.28 -22.60 28.02
C LEU A 24 -3.27 -21.55 28.51
N ALA A 25 -2.13 -22.00 29.06
CA ALA A 25 -1.06 -21.08 29.49
C ALA A 25 -0.45 -20.30 28.31
N GLY A 26 -0.38 -20.90 27.12
CA GLY A 26 0.04 -20.22 25.90
C GLY A 26 -0.91 -19.07 25.53
N LYS A 27 -2.22 -19.32 25.52
CA LYS A 27 -3.25 -18.30 25.22
C LYS A 27 -3.23 -17.14 26.23
N ILE A 28 -3.18 -17.46 27.53
CA ILE A 28 -3.08 -16.46 28.60
C ILE A 28 -1.79 -15.66 28.45
N GLY A 29 -0.67 -16.33 28.20
CA GLY A 29 0.62 -15.68 27.98
C GLY A 29 0.60 -14.70 26.81
N THR A 30 0.00 -15.09 25.68
CA THR A 30 -0.15 -14.20 24.51
C THR A 30 -1.02 -12.98 24.81
N GLU A 31 -2.17 -13.16 25.47
CA GLU A 31 -3.06 -12.05 25.83
C GLU A 31 -2.41 -11.07 26.80
N VAL A 32 -1.70 -11.56 27.82
CA VAL A 32 -0.98 -10.73 28.80
C VAL A 32 0.10 -9.91 28.13
N LEU A 33 0.86 -10.50 27.20
CA LEU A 33 1.88 -9.77 26.45
C LEU A 33 1.28 -8.72 25.52
N GLU A 34 0.15 -9.01 24.91
CA GLU A 34 -0.56 -8.09 24.01
C GLU A 34 -1.14 -6.89 24.77
N HIS A 35 -1.80 -7.13 25.90
CA HIS A 35 -2.30 -6.07 26.78
C HIS A 35 -1.15 -5.25 27.39
N SER A 36 -0.07 -5.90 27.81
CA SER A 36 1.11 -5.20 28.34
C SER A 36 1.77 -4.30 27.29
N ARG A 37 1.82 -4.74 26.03
CA ARG A 37 2.26 -3.90 24.90
C ARG A 37 1.31 -2.72 24.68
N GLN A 38 0.00 -2.91 24.75
CA GLN A 38 -0.98 -1.83 24.62
C GLN A 38 -0.91 -0.80 25.75
N VAL A 39 -0.72 -1.25 27.00
CA VAL A 39 -0.54 -0.37 28.16
C VAL A 39 0.78 0.39 28.05
N ALA A 40 1.87 -0.28 27.67
CA ALA A 40 3.14 0.39 27.41
C ALA A 40 3.01 1.40 26.27
N LYS A 41 2.25 1.09 25.22
CA LYS A 41 1.93 2.02 24.14
C LYS A 41 1.22 3.28 24.61
N LYS A 42 0.25 3.13 25.53
CA LYS A 42 -0.61 4.23 25.97
C LYS A 42 0.06 5.18 26.97
N TYR A 43 0.92 4.67 27.86
CA TYR A 43 1.40 5.44 29.01
C TYR A 43 2.91 5.72 29.01
N LEU A 44 3.70 5.05 28.16
CA LEU A 44 5.17 5.12 28.24
C LEU A 44 5.84 5.76 27.02
N PHE A 45 5.12 6.02 25.93
CA PHE A 45 5.70 6.70 24.78
C PHE A 45 5.61 8.22 24.88
N THR A 46 6.71 8.90 24.55
CA THR A 46 6.69 10.31 24.15
C THR A 46 5.86 10.44 22.86
N ALA A 47 5.32 11.63 22.59
CA ALA A 47 4.50 11.85 21.39
C ALA A 47 5.19 11.42 20.09
N GLU A 48 6.52 11.62 20.00
CA GLU A 48 7.32 11.23 18.83
C GLU A 48 7.43 9.71 18.66
N ASP A 49 7.62 8.96 19.74
CA ASP A 49 7.72 7.51 19.66
C ASP A 49 6.35 6.86 19.42
N ALA A 50 5.28 7.42 20.00
CA ALA A 50 3.91 6.99 19.71
C ALA A 50 3.57 7.16 18.22
N CYS A 51 4.00 8.25 17.60
CA CYS A 51 3.86 8.46 16.15
C CYS A 51 4.63 7.41 15.34
N LYS A 52 5.88 7.08 15.72
CA LYS A 52 6.66 6.02 15.04
C LYS A 52 5.94 4.66 15.08
N PHE A 53 5.35 4.31 16.23
CA PHE A 53 4.60 3.05 16.36
C PHE A 53 3.30 3.05 15.55
N HIS A 54 2.54 4.15 15.56
CA HIS A 54 1.32 4.27 14.77
C HIS A 54 1.62 4.15 13.26
N VAL A 55 2.68 4.82 12.79
CA VAL A 55 3.17 4.68 11.41
C VAL A 55 3.59 3.23 11.11
N ALA A 56 4.31 2.58 12.03
CA ALA A 56 4.74 1.19 11.85
C ALA A 56 3.57 0.19 11.78
N GLU A 57 2.44 0.46 12.45
CA GLU A 57 1.23 -0.37 12.35
C GLU A 57 0.46 -0.16 11.04
N LEU A 58 0.42 1.09 10.54
CA LEU A 58 -0.31 1.44 9.31
C LEU A 58 0.47 1.07 8.04
N PHE A 59 1.80 1.08 8.08
CA PHE A 59 2.64 0.85 6.91
C PHE A 59 2.42 -0.53 6.25
N PRO A 60 2.28 -1.64 7.00
CA PRO A 60 1.91 -2.93 6.41
C PRO A 60 0.53 -2.91 5.72
N MET A 61 -0.43 -2.15 6.24
CA MET A 61 -1.76 -2.01 5.63
C MET A 61 -1.67 -1.26 4.30
N LEU A 62 -0.94 -0.15 4.28
CA LEU A 62 -0.66 0.63 3.08
C LEU A 62 0.02 -0.24 2.00
N SER A 63 1.05 -0.99 2.39
CA SER A 63 1.78 -1.87 1.49
C SER A 63 0.87 -2.97 0.89
N ARG A 64 -0.01 -3.58 1.70
CA ARG A 64 -1.02 -4.53 1.21
C ARG A 64 -1.99 -3.89 0.22
N GLU A 65 -2.43 -2.65 0.49
CA GLU A 65 -3.32 -1.93 -0.42
C GLU A 65 -2.64 -1.64 -1.76
N LEU A 66 -1.36 -1.25 -1.78
CA LEU A 66 -0.63 -1.05 -3.03
C LEU A 66 -0.41 -2.34 -3.80
N LEU A 67 -0.05 -3.44 -3.13
CA LEU A 67 0.05 -4.76 -3.76
C LEU A 67 -1.30 -5.24 -4.31
N HIS A 68 -2.40 -4.92 -3.64
CA HIS A 68 -3.74 -5.21 -4.13
C HIS A 68 -4.08 -4.38 -5.37
N PHE A 69 -3.77 -3.09 -5.32
CA PHE A 69 -3.94 -2.18 -6.45
C PHE A 69 -3.17 -2.67 -7.69
N THR A 70 -1.90 -3.03 -7.57
CA THR A 70 -1.08 -3.50 -8.71
C THR A 70 -1.64 -4.80 -9.31
N LYS A 71 -2.09 -5.73 -8.46
CA LYS A 71 -2.77 -6.96 -8.91
C LYS A 71 -4.05 -6.65 -9.69
N ILE A 72 -4.90 -5.74 -9.19
CA ILE A 72 -6.12 -5.34 -9.90
C ILE A 72 -5.78 -4.64 -11.21
N LEU A 73 -4.79 -3.76 -11.20
CA LEU A 73 -4.35 -3.02 -12.37
C LEU A 73 -3.98 -4.00 -13.50
N ARG A 74 -3.06 -4.94 -13.22
CA ARG A 74 -2.64 -5.99 -14.17
C ARG A 74 -3.81 -6.86 -14.63
N ARG A 75 -4.76 -7.18 -13.74
CA ARG A 75 -5.97 -7.93 -14.13
C ARG A 75 -6.83 -7.15 -15.13
N ARG A 76 -6.96 -5.83 -14.95
CA ARG A 76 -7.84 -4.96 -15.75
C ARG A 76 -7.21 -4.48 -17.07
N MET A 77 -5.90 -4.56 -17.23
CA MET A 77 -5.25 -4.32 -18.53
C MET A 77 -5.62 -5.44 -19.52
N LYS A 78 -6.23 -5.08 -20.64
CA LYS A 78 -6.63 -6.00 -21.72
C LYS A 78 -6.71 -5.23 -23.04
N THR A 79 -6.59 -5.94 -24.15
CA THR A 79 -6.71 -5.34 -25.49
C THR A 79 -8.12 -4.80 -25.77
N SER A 80 -9.15 -5.46 -25.24
CA SER A 80 -10.56 -5.04 -25.38
C SER A 80 -10.97 -3.97 -24.36
N THR A 81 -11.49 -2.84 -24.81
CA THR A 81 -11.92 -1.72 -23.96
C THR A 81 -13.42 -1.61 -23.74
N THR A 82 -13.78 -0.86 -22.70
CA THR A 82 -15.12 -0.31 -22.52
C THR A 82 -15.27 0.97 -23.34
N LEU A 83 -16.42 1.16 -23.99
CA LEU A 83 -16.71 2.31 -24.87
C LEU A 83 -16.60 3.68 -24.17
N SER A 84 -16.90 3.76 -22.87
CA SER A 84 -16.96 5.05 -22.16
C SER A 84 -15.59 5.65 -21.84
N HIS A 85 -14.62 4.82 -21.49
CA HIS A 85 -13.26 5.24 -21.11
C HIS A 85 -12.25 4.24 -21.70
N PRO A 86 -11.92 4.36 -22.99
CA PRO A 86 -10.98 3.46 -23.63
C PRO A 86 -9.61 3.56 -22.95
N TRP A 87 -9.05 2.40 -22.62
CA TRP A 87 -7.72 2.21 -22.05
C TRP A 87 -7.41 3.02 -20.78
N GLN A 88 -8.44 3.34 -19.99
CA GLN A 88 -8.31 3.93 -18.67
C GLN A 88 -8.76 2.94 -17.60
N ILE A 89 -7.97 2.79 -16.54
CA ILE A 89 -8.31 1.97 -15.38
C ILE A 89 -8.62 2.90 -14.22
N ARG A 90 -9.83 2.76 -13.67
CA ARG A 90 -10.29 3.42 -12.45
C ARG A 90 -10.58 2.37 -11.38
N ILE A 91 -9.90 2.45 -10.25
CA ILE A 91 -10.11 1.56 -9.10
C ILE A 91 -10.54 2.43 -7.92
N VAL A 92 -11.61 2.04 -7.24
CA VAL A 92 -12.14 2.72 -6.05
C VAL A 92 -12.15 1.74 -4.90
N ARG A 93 -11.66 2.16 -3.72
CA ARG A 93 -11.55 1.35 -2.52
C ARG A 93 -11.82 2.21 -1.30
N ASN A 94 -12.51 1.65 -0.30
CA ASN A 94 -12.68 2.33 0.97
C ASN A 94 -11.39 2.14 1.77
N ILE A 95 -10.78 3.26 2.19
CA ILE A 95 -9.60 3.24 3.06
C ILE A 95 -9.76 4.29 4.16
N PRO A 96 -9.35 3.97 5.40
CA PRO A 96 -9.27 4.95 6.47
C PRO A 96 -8.38 6.14 6.10
N VAL A 97 -8.72 7.31 6.64
CA VAL A 97 -8.00 8.56 6.37
C VAL A 97 -6.54 8.48 6.82
N GLU A 98 -6.25 7.73 7.88
CA GLU A 98 -4.89 7.55 8.41
C GLU A 98 -3.99 6.81 7.42
N ILE A 99 -4.54 5.81 6.71
CA ILE A 99 -3.82 5.10 5.64
C ILE A 99 -3.59 6.03 4.45
N PHE A 100 -4.59 6.86 4.11
CA PHE A 100 -4.45 7.85 3.05
C PHE A 100 -3.39 8.91 3.38
N GLU A 101 -3.38 9.47 4.58
CA GLU A 101 -2.36 10.46 4.98
C GLU A 101 -0.97 9.85 4.97
N LEU A 102 -0.80 8.60 5.43
CA LEU A 102 0.47 7.89 5.31
C LEU A 102 0.88 7.72 3.83
N LEU A 103 -0.07 7.30 2.97
CA LEU A 103 0.15 7.17 1.53
C LEU A 103 0.63 8.51 0.93
N LYS A 104 -0.08 9.58 1.22
CA LYS A 104 0.22 10.94 0.75
C LYS A 104 1.61 11.38 1.20
N GLU A 105 1.97 11.18 2.47
CA GLU A 105 3.31 11.48 2.96
C GLU A 105 4.39 10.68 2.22
N THR A 106 4.17 9.40 1.90
CA THR A 106 5.15 8.61 1.13
C THR A 106 5.35 9.15 -0.29
N ILE A 107 4.29 9.66 -0.93
CA ILE A 107 4.36 10.27 -2.27
C ILE A 107 5.12 11.59 -2.20
N LEU A 108 4.76 12.47 -1.26
CA LEU A 108 5.28 13.83 -1.17
C LEU A 108 6.73 13.86 -0.67
N ARG A 109 7.05 13.16 0.41
CA ARG A 109 8.42 13.11 0.96
C ARG A 109 9.40 12.40 0.03
N GLY A 110 8.91 11.40 -0.70
CA GLY A 110 9.70 10.70 -1.71
C GLY A 110 9.93 11.50 -2.99
N GLY A 111 9.30 12.67 -3.15
CA GLY A 111 9.39 13.47 -4.36
C GLY A 111 8.75 12.78 -5.58
N TYR A 112 7.82 11.85 -5.37
CA TYR A 112 7.23 11.06 -6.45
C TYR A 112 6.10 11.81 -7.16
N GLY A 113 5.41 12.71 -6.48
CA GLY A 113 4.27 13.43 -7.03
C GLY A 113 3.89 14.65 -6.23
N ASN A 114 2.84 15.33 -6.67
CA ASN A 114 2.40 16.61 -6.10
C ASN A 114 0.91 16.60 -5.79
N ILE A 115 0.48 17.41 -4.81
CA ILE A 115 -0.94 17.71 -4.60
C ILE A 115 -1.39 18.70 -5.68
N VAL A 116 -2.38 18.32 -6.47
CA VAL A 116 -2.95 19.16 -7.54
C VAL A 116 -4.31 19.74 -7.18
N LYS A 117 -5.02 19.11 -6.23
CA LYS A 117 -6.29 19.61 -5.72
C LYS A 117 -6.39 19.31 -4.23
N LYS A 118 -6.65 20.34 -3.44
CA LYS A 118 -6.96 20.20 -2.02
C LYS A 118 -8.20 21.01 -1.68
N THR A 119 -9.24 20.31 -1.29
CA THR A 119 -10.51 20.88 -0.84
C THR A 119 -10.91 20.20 0.47
N LYS A 120 -11.90 20.75 1.18
CA LYS A 120 -12.40 20.11 2.42
C LYS A 120 -12.87 18.68 2.19
N SER A 121 -13.45 18.39 1.02
CA SER A 121 -14.05 17.10 0.69
C SER A 121 -13.14 16.15 -0.10
N VAL A 122 -12.16 16.69 -0.84
CA VAL A 122 -11.37 15.90 -1.80
C VAL A 122 -9.92 16.37 -1.82
N GLU A 123 -9.02 15.41 -1.78
CA GLU A 123 -7.60 15.59 -2.08
C GLU A 123 -7.22 14.79 -3.33
N GLN A 124 -6.42 15.37 -4.22
CA GLN A 124 -5.91 14.71 -5.42
C GLN A 124 -4.42 14.94 -5.54
N LEU A 125 -3.70 13.84 -5.70
CA LEU A 125 -2.28 13.78 -6.01
C LEU A 125 -2.08 13.29 -7.44
N GLU A 126 -1.03 13.80 -8.07
CA GLU A 126 -0.60 13.37 -9.39
C GLU A 126 0.87 13.00 -9.40
N ILE A 127 1.17 11.86 -10.01
CA ILE A 127 2.52 11.41 -10.33
C ILE A 127 2.65 11.42 -11.86
N SER A 128 3.54 12.26 -12.37
CA SER A 128 3.69 12.51 -13.82
C SER A 128 4.71 11.63 -14.53
N ASN A 129 5.39 10.73 -13.81
CA ASN A 129 6.42 9.87 -14.36
C ASN A 129 6.20 8.41 -13.92
N LEU A 130 6.20 7.47 -14.88
CA LEU A 130 6.04 6.04 -14.60
C LEU A 130 7.13 5.50 -13.66
N ASP A 131 8.38 5.92 -13.80
CA ASP A 131 9.48 5.51 -12.93
C ASP A 131 9.27 6.00 -11.50
N ALA A 132 8.67 7.19 -11.32
CA ALA A 132 8.32 7.69 -10.01
C ALA A 132 7.21 6.84 -9.36
N VAL A 133 6.20 6.41 -10.14
CA VAL A 133 5.19 5.46 -9.64
C VAL A 133 5.84 4.13 -9.27
N TYR A 134 6.76 3.62 -10.10
CA TYR A 134 7.45 2.37 -9.85
C TYR A 134 8.28 2.43 -8.57
N ASN A 135 9.10 3.47 -8.42
CA ASN A 135 9.94 3.68 -7.25
C ASN A 135 9.12 3.88 -5.98
N TRP A 136 7.99 4.60 -6.07
CA TRP A 136 7.05 4.73 -4.97
C TRP A 136 6.47 3.39 -4.54
N VAL A 137 5.92 2.61 -5.48
CA VAL A 137 5.37 1.29 -5.17
C VAL A 137 6.46 0.37 -4.60
N LYS A 138 7.68 0.39 -5.16
CA LYS A 138 8.79 -0.40 -4.64
C LYS A 138 9.21 0.02 -3.24
N HIS A 139 9.24 1.32 -2.94
CA HIS A 139 9.54 1.85 -1.61
C HIS A 139 8.53 1.35 -0.57
N VAL A 140 7.24 1.42 -0.89
CA VAL A 140 6.18 1.08 0.06
C VAL A 140 5.92 -0.44 0.13
N ALA A 141 5.97 -1.14 -1.00
CA ALA A 141 5.79 -2.59 -1.05
C ALA A 141 7.03 -3.35 -0.55
N GLY A 142 8.24 -2.87 -0.85
CA GLY A 142 9.49 -3.56 -0.52
C GLY A 142 9.94 -3.44 0.94
N ASN A 143 9.41 -2.46 1.66
CA ASN A 143 9.63 -2.35 3.10
C ASN A 143 8.80 -3.33 3.94
N ASN A 144 7.97 -4.18 3.31
CA ASN A 144 7.24 -5.24 4.01
C ASN A 144 8.03 -6.56 3.96
N THR A 145 8.58 -6.97 5.09
CA THR A 145 9.35 -8.22 5.29
C THR A 145 8.55 -9.52 5.08
N ILE A 146 7.26 -9.45 4.73
CA ILE A 146 6.32 -10.58 4.86
C ILE A 146 6.09 -11.37 3.56
N SER A 147 6.50 -10.92 2.37
CA SER A 147 6.31 -11.77 1.19
C SER A 147 7.17 -11.39 0.01
N GLY A 148 7.98 -12.35 -0.44
CA GLY A 148 8.16 -12.73 -1.84
C GLY A 148 8.46 -11.63 -2.85
N THR A 149 9.62 -11.76 -3.49
CA THR A 149 10.03 -11.16 -4.77
C THR A 149 8.97 -10.24 -5.38
N ILE A 150 9.12 -8.94 -5.12
CA ILE A 150 8.38 -7.86 -5.79
C ILE A 150 8.42 -8.15 -7.30
N GLU A 151 7.28 -8.51 -7.90
CA GLU A 151 7.20 -8.71 -9.34
C GLU A 151 7.74 -7.46 -10.02
N THR A 152 8.77 -7.60 -10.85
CA THR A 152 9.46 -6.47 -11.48
C THR A 152 8.58 -5.68 -12.44
N ASP A 153 7.36 -6.15 -12.72
CA ASP A 153 6.53 -5.73 -13.84
C ASP A 153 5.07 -5.38 -13.43
N PHE A 154 4.90 -4.64 -12.32
CA PHE A 154 3.56 -4.26 -11.79
C PHE A 154 2.67 -3.49 -12.76
N PHE A 155 3.29 -2.72 -13.64
CA PHE A 155 2.62 -1.79 -14.55
C PHE A 155 2.55 -2.34 -15.97
N SER A 156 2.76 -3.65 -16.13
CA SER A 156 2.82 -4.30 -17.41
C SER A 156 2.23 -5.71 -17.34
N LYS A 157 1.71 -6.16 -18.47
CA LYS A 157 1.04 -7.44 -18.63
C LYS A 157 1.39 -8.04 -19.97
N LEU A 158 2.12 -9.14 -19.96
CA LEU A 158 2.26 -10.03 -21.11
C LEU A 158 0.99 -10.88 -21.28
N LEU A 159 0.49 -10.95 -22.50
CA LEU A 159 -0.66 -11.74 -22.92
C LEU A 159 -0.20 -13.05 -23.58
N LYS A 160 -1.11 -14.01 -23.69
CA LYS A 160 -0.79 -15.37 -24.17
C LYS A 160 -0.28 -15.40 -25.62
N ASP A 161 -0.68 -14.43 -26.43
CA ASP A 161 -0.30 -14.24 -27.83
C ASP A 161 1.04 -13.49 -27.99
N GLY A 162 1.74 -13.22 -26.89
CA GLY A 162 2.98 -12.44 -26.88
C GLY A 162 2.78 -10.93 -26.93
N SER A 163 1.54 -10.45 -27.09
CA SER A 163 1.24 -9.02 -26.98
C SER A 163 1.41 -8.54 -25.53
N CYS A 164 1.62 -7.25 -25.32
CA CYS A 164 1.77 -6.68 -23.98
C CYS A 164 0.91 -5.44 -23.81
N CYS A 165 0.41 -5.22 -22.59
CA CYS A 165 -0.23 -3.97 -22.20
C CYS A 165 0.57 -3.33 -21.06
N LYS A 166 0.78 -2.02 -21.11
CA LYS A 166 1.60 -1.29 -20.14
C LYS A 166 0.92 0.01 -19.72
N ALA A 167 1.06 0.39 -18.45
CA ALA A 167 0.58 1.67 -17.97
C ALA A 167 1.32 2.81 -18.68
N ILE A 168 0.59 3.88 -18.97
CA ILE A 168 1.13 5.11 -19.55
C ILE A 168 0.99 6.18 -18.49
N VAL A 169 2.13 6.69 -18.04
CA VAL A 169 2.21 7.78 -17.07
C VAL A 169 3.17 8.82 -17.62
N SER A 170 2.63 10.00 -17.89
CA SER A 170 3.34 11.18 -18.40
C SER A 170 2.75 12.44 -17.79
N PRO A 171 3.36 13.62 -17.97
CA PRO A 171 2.75 14.89 -17.53
C PRO A 171 1.35 15.13 -18.10
N GLU A 172 1.10 14.70 -19.34
CA GLU A 172 -0.22 14.81 -19.99
C GLU A 172 -1.21 13.75 -19.52
N HIS A 173 -0.69 12.60 -19.09
CA HIS A 173 -1.47 11.46 -18.61
C HIS A 173 -0.95 10.99 -17.25
N PRO A 174 -1.13 11.78 -16.18
CA PRO A 174 -0.58 11.46 -14.87
C PRO A 174 -1.28 10.25 -14.25
N PHE A 175 -0.56 9.59 -13.36
CA PHE A 175 -1.15 8.67 -12.40
C PHE A 175 -1.83 9.47 -11.29
N ILE A 176 -3.13 9.30 -11.15
CA ILE A 176 -3.94 10.11 -10.22
C ILE A 176 -4.31 9.26 -9.00
N VAL A 177 -4.04 9.80 -7.82
CA VAL A 177 -4.55 9.31 -6.54
C VAL A 177 -5.53 10.35 -6.00
N LYS A 178 -6.80 10.00 -5.91
CA LYS A 178 -7.84 10.87 -5.39
C LYS A 178 -8.43 10.27 -4.12
N TYR A 179 -8.59 11.07 -3.07
CA TYR A 179 -9.24 10.67 -1.84
C TYR A 179 -10.47 11.55 -1.57
N SER A 180 -11.54 10.92 -1.12
CA SER A 180 -12.77 11.57 -0.71
C SER A 180 -12.88 11.52 0.81
N ASN A 181 -12.76 12.66 1.49
CA ASN A 181 -12.91 12.75 2.95
C ASN A 181 -14.35 12.45 3.39
N THR A 182 -15.34 12.71 2.52
CA THR A 182 -16.75 12.46 2.85
C THR A 182 -17.17 11.01 2.66
N GLN A 183 -16.53 10.28 1.75
CA GLN A 183 -16.85 8.89 1.45
C GLN A 183 -15.80 7.91 1.98
N GLU A 184 -14.72 8.41 2.58
CA GLU A 184 -13.56 7.66 3.05
C GLU A 184 -13.07 6.62 2.04
N ASN A 185 -12.91 7.07 0.79
CA ASN A 185 -12.47 6.21 -0.29
C ASN A 185 -11.33 6.83 -1.09
N ILE A 186 -10.43 5.96 -1.52
CA ILE A 186 -9.36 6.25 -2.46
C ILE A 186 -9.77 5.77 -3.85
N GLN A 187 -9.35 6.56 -4.83
CA GLN A 187 -9.50 6.28 -6.23
C GLN A 187 -8.13 6.39 -6.91
N TYR A 188 -7.70 5.28 -7.51
CA TYR A 188 -6.53 5.24 -8.39
C TYR A 188 -6.99 5.32 -9.83
N VAL A 189 -6.39 6.21 -10.61
CA VAL A 189 -6.65 6.34 -12.04
C VAL A 189 -5.35 6.33 -12.80
N THR A 190 -5.30 5.48 -13.82
CA THR A 190 -4.17 5.43 -14.76
C THR A 190 -4.65 5.05 -16.14
N ARG A 191 -3.86 5.39 -17.14
CA ARG A 191 -4.07 5.00 -18.53
C ARG A 191 -3.11 3.87 -18.88
N TYR A 192 -3.42 3.11 -19.91
CA TYR A 192 -2.53 2.07 -20.42
C TYR A 192 -2.60 2.01 -21.95
N GLY A 193 -1.58 1.40 -22.56
CA GLY A 193 -1.58 1.04 -23.97
C GLY A 193 -1.38 -0.46 -24.14
N CYS A 194 -1.59 -0.94 -25.36
CA CYS A 194 -1.27 -2.31 -25.75
C CYS A 194 -0.48 -2.34 -27.07
N TRP A 195 0.51 -3.22 -27.10
CA TRP A 195 1.44 -3.47 -28.20
C TRP A 195 1.36 -4.94 -28.58
N ASN A 196 1.49 -5.26 -29.86
CA ASN A 196 1.55 -6.65 -30.30
C ASN A 196 2.89 -7.31 -29.92
N ALA A 197 3.06 -8.59 -30.28
CA ALA A 197 4.29 -9.35 -30.00
C ALA A 197 5.56 -8.73 -30.60
N PHE A 198 5.43 -7.88 -31.62
CA PHE A 198 6.55 -7.18 -32.27
C PHE A 198 6.81 -5.80 -31.66
N GLY A 199 6.12 -5.43 -30.57
CA GLY A 199 6.24 -4.10 -29.96
C GLY A 199 5.59 -2.99 -30.78
N ILE A 200 4.74 -3.33 -31.75
CA ILE A 200 4.01 -2.33 -32.54
C ILE A 200 2.77 -1.90 -31.76
N PRO A 201 2.59 -0.60 -31.51
CA PRO A 201 1.41 -0.08 -30.82
C PRO A 201 0.13 -0.48 -31.56
N GLN A 202 -0.77 -1.16 -30.87
CA GLN A 202 -2.11 -1.47 -31.37
C GLN A 202 -3.13 -0.47 -30.84
N HIS A 203 -2.96 -0.08 -29.58
CA HIS A 203 -3.84 0.82 -28.86
C HIS A 203 -3.01 1.67 -27.91
N VAL A 204 -2.75 2.91 -28.28
CA VAL A 204 -2.04 3.90 -27.45
C VAL A 204 -2.77 5.22 -27.57
N LEU A 205 -2.66 6.02 -26.52
CA LEU A 205 -3.04 7.42 -26.57
C LEU A 205 -1.97 8.15 -27.38
N SER A 206 -2.39 8.75 -28.49
CA SER A 206 -1.63 9.69 -29.30
C SER A 206 -1.55 11.05 -28.63
#